data_AF-M1MDA9-F1
#
_entry.id   AF-M1MDA9-F1
#
_cell.length_a   1.000
_cell.length_b   1.000
_cell.length_c   1.000
_cell.angle_alpha   90.00
_cell.angle_beta   90.00
_cell.angle_gamma   90.00
#
_symmetry.space_group_name_H-M   'P 1'
#
loop_
_entity.id
_entity.type
_entity.pdbx_description
1 polymer ?
#
loop_
_entity_poly.entity_id
_entity_poly.type
_entity_poly.pdbx_seq_one_letter_code
_entity_poly.pdbx_strand_id
1 'polypeptide(L)' 'MCFYSQDVLVDISTAAMDTGGYGVFLTITSDSGSKVDNVFSYLGDCESLYEAVSLAEIFANKWIDENLISNS' A
#
# COMPACT_ATOMS: atom_id res chain seq x y z
N MET A 1 -7.16 23.54 18.58
CA MET A 1 -5.97 22.67 18.56
C MET A 1 -6.44 21.35 17.98
N CYS A 2 -6.28 21.15 16.68
CA CYS A 2 -6.77 19.96 16.00
C CYS A 2 -5.56 19.08 15.73
N PHE A 3 -5.38 18.04 16.55
CA PHE A 3 -4.47 16.96 16.25
C PHE A 3 -5.28 15.93 15.46
N TYR A 4 -5.11 15.91 14.15
CA TYR A 4 -5.47 14.75 13.34
C TYR A 4 -4.17 14.08 12.90
N SER A 5 -3.47 13.46 13.86
CA SER A 5 -2.64 12.31 13.50
C SER A 5 -3.63 11.15 13.45
N GLN A 6 -4.19 10.86 12.28
CA GLN A 6 -4.79 9.54 12.10
C GLN A 6 -3.63 8.56 12.06
N ASP A 7 -3.34 7.97 13.21
CA ASP A 7 -2.41 6.85 13.27
C ASP A 7 -3.07 5.71 12.47
N VAL A 8 -2.53 5.45 11.30
CA VAL A 8 -2.99 4.42 10.37
C VAL A 8 -1.91 3.37 10.21
N LEU A 9 -2.34 2.11 10.19
CA LEU A 9 -1.50 0.97 9.90
C LEU A 9 -1.71 0.61 8.43
N VAL A 10 -0.61 0.48 7.70
CA VAL A 10 -0.61 0.09 6.29
C VAL A 10 0.05 -1.27 6.16
N ASP A 11 -0.74 -2.29 5.86
CA ASP A 11 -0.26 -3.63 5.54
C ASP A 11 -0.02 -3.74 4.03
N ILE A 12 1.19 -4.13 3.66
CA ILE A 12 1.62 -4.31 2.27
C ILE A 12 1.71 -5.80 1.99
N SER A 13 0.98 -6.27 0.99
CA SER A 13 1.01 -7.67 0.55
C SER A 13 1.31 -7.75 -0.94
N THR A 14 2.26 -8.60 -1.32
CA THR A 14 2.55 -8.91 -2.72
C THR A 14 2.05 -10.30 -3.08
N ALA A 15 1.52 -10.45 -4.29
CA ALA A 15 1.05 -11.72 -4.81
C ALA A 15 1.44 -11.88 -6.27
N ALA A 16 1.85 -13.09 -6.66
CA ALA A 16 1.95 -13.46 -8.06
C ALA A 16 0.53 -13.52 -8.65
N MET A 17 0.36 -13.02 -9.87
CA MET A 17 -0.94 -12.98 -10.53
C MET A 17 -1.07 -14.09 -11.56
N ASP A 18 -2.27 -14.67 -11.65
CA ASP A 18 -2.57 -15.74 -12.62
C ASP A 18 -2.36 -15.31 -14.08
N THR A 19 -2.42 -14.00 -14.36
CA THR A 19 -2.19 -13.41 -15.68
C THR A 19 -0.71 -13.20 -16.02
N GLY A 20 0.21 -13.55 -15.12
CA GLY A 20 1.62 -13.16 -15.19
C GLY A 20 1.91 -11.93 -14.33
N GLY A 21 3.17 -11.81 -13.91
CA GLY A 21 3.67 -10.73 -13.08
C GLY A 21 3.23 -10.77 -11.61
N TYR A 22 3.40 -9.63 -10.94
CA TYR A 22 3.08 -9.43 -9.53
C TYR A 22 2.11 -8.27 -9.34
N GLY A 23 1.29 -8.36 -8.30
CA GLY A 23 0.45 -7.29 -7.81
C GLY A 23 0.78 -6.93 -6.36
N VAL A 24 0.42 -5.72 -5.97
CA VAL A 24 0.46 -5.23 -4.59
C VAL A 24 -0.93 -4.92 -4.09
N PHE A 25 -1.22 -5.35 -2.87
CA PHE A 25 -2.39 -5.00 -2.09
C PHE A 25 -1.95 -4.19 -0.87
N LEU A 26 -2.53 -3.00 -0.71
CA LEU A 26 -2.42 -2.20 0.49
C LEU A 26 -3.72 -2.32 1.27
N THR A 27 -3.62 -2.68 2.54
CA THR A 27 -4.75 -2.61 3.48
C THR A 27 -4.46 -1.50 4.47
N ILE A 28 -5.33 -0.49 4.50
CA ILE A 28 -5.20 0.64 5.41
C ILE A 28 -6.20 0.43 6.55
N THR A 29 -5.69 0.39 7.77
CA THR A 29 -6.47 0.20 8.99
C THR A 29 -6.26 1.40 9.91
N SER A 30 -7.32 1.93 10.49
CA SER A 30 -7.19 2.95 11.54
C SER A 30 -6.68 2.30 12.83
N ASP A 31 -6.06 3.08 13.71
CA ASP A 31 -5.62 2.61 15.03
C ASP A 31 -6.75 1.95 15.86
N SER A 32 -8.01 2.30 15.60
CA SER A 32 -9.18 1.63 16.17
C SER A 32 -9.44 0.21 15.64
N GLY A 33 -8.59 -0.31 14.75
CA GLY A 33 -8.71 -1.62 14.10
C GLY A 33 -9.78 -1.67 13.01
N SER A 34 -10.35 -0.53 12.62
CA SER A 34 -11.34 -0.46 11.55
C SER A 34 -10.63 -0.34 10.21
N LYS A 35 -10.99 -1.21 9.26
CA LYS A 35 -10.50 -1.11 7.90
C LYS A 35 -10.99 0.21 7.27
N VAL A 36 -10.04 1.04 6.87
CA VAL A 36 -10.30 2.35 6.25
C VAL A 36 -10.43 2.18 4.75
N ASP A 37 -9.47 1.50 4.11
CA ASP A 37 -9.43 1.37 2.66
C ASP A 37 -8.61 0.16 2.21
N ASN A 38 -8.80 -0.25 0.96
CA ASN A 38 -8.02 -1.26 0.26
C ASN A 38 -7.66 -0.81 -1.14
N VAL A 39 -6.37 -0.87 -1.46
CA VAL A 39 -5.84 -0.46 -2.75
C VAL A 39 -5.14 -1.63 -3.39
N PHE A 40 -5.37 -1.82 -4.68
CA PHE A 40 -4.67 -2.81 -5.48
C PHE A 40 -3.99 -2.13 -6.66
N SER A 41 -2.78 -2.56 -6.98
CA SER A 41 -2.07 -2.16 -8.19
C SER A 41 -1.29 -3.31 -8.80
N TYR A 42 -1.24 -3.34 -10.14
CA TYR A 42 -0.40 -4.27 -10.87
C TYR A 42 1.01 -3.70 -10.99
N LEU A 43 2.01 -4.48 -10.55
CA LEU A 43 3.42 -4.08 -10.57
C LEU A 43 4.12 -4.46 -11.88
N GLY A 44 3.53 -5.33 -12.69
CA GLY A 44 4.15 -5.83 -13.91
C GLY A 44 4.90 -7.15 -13.72
N ASP A 45 5.63 -7.53 -14.76
CA ASP A 45 6.54 -8.67 -14.74
C ASP A 45 7.80 -8.30 -13.96
N CYS A 46 7.89 -8.76 -12.70
CA CYS A 46 9.11 -8.62 -11.91
C CYS A 46 10.00 -9.86 -12.11
N GLU A 47 11.31 -9.66 -12.19
CA GLU A 47 12.30 -10.72 -12.32
C GLU A 47 12.40 -11.57 -11.05
N SER A 48 12.00 -11.04 -9.90
CA SER A 48 12.02 -11.74 -8.61
C SER A 48 10.97 -11.22 -7.62
N LEU A 49 10.69 -12.01 -6.59
CA LEU A 49 9.86 -11.58 -5.46
C LEU A 49 10.46 -10.37 -4.73
N TYR A 50 11.79 -10.27 -4.66
CA TYR A 50 12.48 -9.14 -4.04
C TYR A 50 12.20 -7.83 -4.78
N GLU A 51 12.24 -7.85 -6.11
CA GLU A 51 11.87 -6.69 -6.94
C GLU A 51 10.40 -6.33 -6.74
N ALA A 52 9.50 -7.31 -6.73
CA ALA A 52 8.08 -7.09 -6.48
C ALA A 52 7.83 -6.43 -5.10
N VAL A 53 8.55 -6.86 -4.06
CA VAL A 53 8.47 -6.23 -2.72
C VAL A 53 8.99 -4.80 -2.75
N SER A 54 10.13 -4.54 -3.41
CA SER A 54 10.67 -3.18 -3.50
C SER A 54 9.71 -2.23 -4.25
N LEU A 55 9.11 -2.69 -5.35
CA LEU A 55 8.10 -1.93 -6.09
C LEU A 55 6.81 -1.72 -5.28
N ALA A 56 6.40 -2.72 -4.48
CA ALA A 56 5.27 -2.62 -3.58
C ALA A 56 5.48 -1.56 -2.49
N GLU A 57 6.69 -1.50 -1.91
CA GLU A 57 7.05 -0.47 -0.92
C GLU A 57 7.07 0.94 -1.55
N ILE A 58 7.61 1.08 -2.76
CA ILE A 58 7.59 2.35 -3.50
C ILE A 58 6.15 2.78 -3.78
N PHE A 59 5.31 1.86 -4.22
CA PHE A 59 3.88 2.10 -4.46
C PHE A 59 3.17 2.54 -3.17
N ALA A 60 3.41 1.83 -2.06
CA ALA A 60 2.81 2.15 -0.77
C ALA A 60 3.18 3.55 -0.29
N ASN A 61 4.47 3.88 -0.29
CA ASN A 61 4.96 5.19 0.13
C ASN A 61 4.37 6.31 -0.72
N LYS A 62 4.35 6.14 -2.05
CA LYS A 62 3.76 7.12 -2.95
C LYS A 62 2.27 7.32 -2.68
N TRP A 63 1.52 6.23 -2.50
CA TRP A 63 0.09 6.31 -2.19
C TRP A 63 -0.16 7.03 -0.86
N ILE A 64 0.62 6.72 0.18
CA ILE A 64 0.55 7.37 1.49
C ILE A 64 0.81 8.88 1.35
N ASP A 65 1.87 9.27 0.65
CA ASP A 65 2.22 10.68 0.43
C ASP A 65 1.09 11.44 -0.30
N GLU A 66 0.51 10.83 -1.33
CA GLU A 66 -0.55 11.42 -2.14
C GLU A 66 -1.92 11.50 -1.43
N ASN A 67 -2.25 10.55 -0.56
CA ASN A 67 -3.60 10.41 0.01
C ASN A 67 -3.69 10.80 1.48
N LEU A 68 -2.65 10.55 2.27
CA LEU A 68 -2.64 10.76 3.72
C LEU A 68 -1.87 12.03 4.10
N ILE A 69 -0.71 12.29 3.49
CA ILE A 69 0.13 13.44 3.85
C ILE A 69 -0.34 14.73 3.16
N SER A 70 -0.77 14.66 1.89
CA SER A 70 -1.24 15.84 1.12
C SER A 70 -2.53 16.51 1.61
N ASN A 71 -3.23 15.94 2.60
CA ASN A 71 -4.40 16.57 3.22
C ASN A 71 -4.08 17.31 4.54
N SER A 72 -2.80 17.56 4.83
CA SER A 72 -2.30 18.23 6.05
C SER A 72 -2.09 19.73 5.87
#